data_AF-A0A830DBG7-F1
#
_entry.id   AF-A0A830DBG7-F1
#
_cell.length_a   1.000
_cell.length_b   1.000
_cell.length_c   1.000
_cell.angle_alpha   90.00
_cell.angle_beta   90.00
_cell.angle_gamma   90.00
#
_symmetry.space_group_name_H-M   'P 1'
#
loop_
_entity.id
_entity.type
_entity.pdbx_description
1 polymer ?
#
loop_
_entity_poly.entity_id
_entity_poly.type
_entity_poly.pdbx_seq_one_letter_code
_entity_poly.pdbx_strand_id
1 'polypeptide(L)'
;MRKKEGEEKRITQEEMLLEAAQTDPEKAMCAVTGLPAIYRDPKTGLPYANKEAFKIIRERFAKENNFSKKDNSMGFLSDATYEQGFTRKRTRSVIPHDRQTSYVRQFSNYRKIPAPEIEDSD
;
A
#
# COMPACT_ATOMS: atom_id res chain seq x y z
N MET A 1 48.27 -54.79 -14.00
CA MET A 1 47.22 -54.30 -13.09
C MET A 1 46.26 -53.45 -13.89
N ARG A 2 44.97 -53.79 -13.89
CA ARG A 2 43.96 -53.10 -14.72
C ARG A 2 43.55 -51.80 -14.01
N LYS A 3 43.75 -50.67 -14.70
CA LYS A 3 43.21 -49.38 -14.33
C LYS A 3 41.67 -49.49 -14.33
N LYS A 4 41.01 -49.09 -13.25
CA LYS A 4 39.58 -48.80 -13.25
C LYS A 4 39.46 -47.31 -13.02
N GLU A 5 39.37 -46.56 -14.11
CA GLU A 5 39.08 -45.13 -14.07
C GLU A 5 37.56 -44.96 -13.95
N GLY A 6 37.16 -44.07 -13.04
CA GLY A 6 35.77 -43.88 -12.63
C GLY A 6 34.90 -43.36 -13.76
N GLU A 7 33.68 -43.88 -13.83
CA GLU A 7 32.61 -43.28 -14.61
C GLU A 7 32.16 -41.99 -13.90
N GLU A 8 32.81 -40.87 -14.23
CA GLU A 8 32.21 -39.55 -14.03
C GLU A 8 31.05 -39.43 -15.01
N LYS A 9 29.84 -39.71 -14.53
CA LYS A 9 28.61 -39.49 -15.27
C LYS A 9 28.48 -37.98 -15.52
N ARG A 10 28.80 -37.56 -16.74
CA ARG A 10 28.57 -36.20 -17.23
C ARG A 10 27.06 -36.01 -17.31
N ILE A 11 26.50 -35.39 -16.29
CA ILE A 11 25.09 -34.97 -16.24
C ILE A 11 24.88 -34.09 -17.48
N THR A 12 23.95 -34.50 -18.34
CA THR A 12 23.71 -33.80 -19.61
C THR A 12 22.95 -32.50 -19.34
N GLN A 13 23.22 -31.45 -20.11
CA GLN A 13 22.56 -30.15 -19.94
C GLN A 13 21.02 -30.24 -20.08
N GLU A 14 20.54 -31.26 -20.80
CA GLU A 14 19.12 -31.58 -20.97
C GLU A 14 18.47 -32.09 -19.66
N GLU A 15 19.18 -32.88 -18.86
CA GLU A 15 18.71 -33.36 -17.54
C GLU A 15 18.59 -32.20 -16.53
N MET A 16 19.52 -31.24 -16.55
CA MET A 16 19.45 -30.03 -15.71
C MET A 16 18.26 -29.11 -16.05
N LEU A 17 17.88 -29.01 -17.33
CA LEU A 17 16.73 -28.20 -17.76
C LEU A 17 15.38 -28.86 -17.43
N LEU A 18 15.33 -30.19 -17.40
CA LEU A 18 14.12 -30.95 -17.05
C LEU A 18 13.84 -30.94 -15.53
N GLU A 19 14.87 -30.88 -14.69
CA GLU A 19 14.72 -30.82 -13.23
C GLU A 19 14.26 -29.43 -12.75
N ALA A 20 14.71 -28.36 -13.41
CA ALA A 20 14.28 -26.98 -13.12
C ALA A 20 12.80 -26.70 -13.50
N ALA A 21 12.21 -27.52 -14.38
CA ALA A 21 10.81 -27.39 -14.79
C ALA A 21 9.81 -28.07 -13.84
N GLN A 22 10.29 -28.82 -12.84
CA GLN A 22 9.47 -29.60 -11.90
C GLN A 22 9.27 -28.93 -10.53
N THR A 23 9.59 -27.64 -10.38
CA THR A 23 9.22 -26.93 -9.16
C THR A 23 7.76 -26.50 -9.27
N ASP A 24 6.85 -27.42 -8.93
CA ASP A 24 5.44 -27.09 -8.74
C ASP A 24 5.34 -25.91 -7.77
N PRO A 25 4.50 -24.89 -8.06
CA PRO A 25 4.34 -23.76 -7.15
C PRO A 25 3.88 -24.28 -5.79
N GLU A 26 4.66 -23.99 -4.74
CA GLU A 26 4.36 -24.42 -3.38
C GLU A 26 2.95 -23.97 -2.99
N LYS A 27 2.09 -24.95 -2.67
CA LYS A 27 0.71 -24.67 -2.27
C LYS A 27 0.71 -23.93 -0.94
N ALA A 28 0.09 -22.76 -0.90
CA ALA A 28 -0.03 -21.98 0.33
C ALA A 28 -0.79 -22.75 1.41
N MET A 29 -0.36 -22.62 2.67
CA MET A 29 -1.00 -23.26 3.82
C MET A 29 -2.04 -22.34 4.46
N CYS A 30 -3.12 -22.91 4.99
CA CYS A 30 -4.19 -22.19 5.66
C CYS A 30 -3.68 -21.48 6.91
N ALA A 31 -3.95 -20.18 7.04
CA ALA A 31 -3.48 -19.36 8.17
C ALA A 31 -4.05 -19.79 9.54
N VAL A 32 -5.16 -20.54 9.57
CA VAL A 32 -5.81 -20.99 10.81
C VAL A 32 -5.46 -22.44 11.13
N THR A 33 -5.56 -23.33 10.15
CA THR A 33 -5.48 -24.78 10.37
C THR A 33 -4.16 -25.41 9.93
N GLY A 34 -3.33 -24.70 9.16
CA GLY A 34 -2.09 -25.25 8.61
C GLY A 34 -2.26 -26.33 7.54
N LEU A 35 -3.50 -26.62 7.11
CA LEU A 35 -3.78 -27.52 5.99
C LEU A 35 -3.50 -26.83 4.66
N PRO A 36 -3.22 -27.56 3.56
CA PRO A 36 -3.07 -26.95 2.24
C PRO A 36 -4.34 -26.16 1.88
N ALA A 37 -4.18 -24.88 1.55
CA ALA A 37 -5.30 -24.00 1.23
C ALA A 37 -5.73 -24.16 -0.23
N ILE A 38 -7.06 -24.18 -0.41
CA ILE A 38 -7.69 -24.29 -1.74
C ILE A 38 -8.15 -22.90 -2.21
N TYR A 39 -8.43 -21.99 -1.28
CA TYR A 39 -8.99 -20.67 -1.57
C TYR A 39 -8.23 -19.54 -0.85
N ARG A 40 -8.38 -18.32 -1.35
CA ARG A 40 -7.94 -17.08 -0.72
C ARG A 40 -9.12 -16.15 -0.50
N ASP A 41 -9.16 -15.48 0.64
CA ASP A 41 -10.22 -14.52 0.93
C ASP A 41 -9.97 -13.19 0.22
N PRO A 42 -10.89 -12.64 -0.60
CA PRO A 42 -10.65 -11.42 -1.38
C PRO A 42 -10.47 -10.15 -0.55
N LYS A 43 -10.93 -10.11 0.71
CA LYS A 43 -10.72 -8.91 1.55
C LYS A 43 -9.45 -8.97 2.39
N THR A 44 -9.09 -10.15 2.90
CA THR A 44 -7.90 -10.30 3.77
C THR A 44 -6.67 -10.79 3.01
N GLY A 45 -6.84 -11.41 1.84
CA GLY A 45 -5.78 -12.08 1.09
C GLY A 45 -5.30 -13.40 1.71
N LEU A 46 -5.86 -13.80 2.86
CA LEU A 46 -5.38 -14.94 3.61
C LEU A 46 -5.82 -16.27 2.98
N PRO A 47 -4.90 -17.25 2.86
CA PRO A 47 -5.22 -18.60 2.40
C PRO A 47 -6.04 -19.37 3.44
N TYR A 48 -7.07 -20.10 3.00
CA TYR A 48 -7.88 -20.97 3.85
C TYR A 48 -8.33 -22.26 3.15
N ALA A 49 -8.57 -23.30 3.96
CA ALA A 49 -9.06 -24.61 3.51
C ALA A 49 -10.55 -24.79 3.81
N ASN A 50 -10.97 -24.54 5.05
CA ASN A 50 -12.31 -24.87 5.57
C ASN A 50 -13.21 -23.63 5.73
N LYS A 51 -14.53 -23.84 5.75
CA LYS A 51 -15.53 -22.78 6.02
C LYS A 51 -15.37 -22.17 7.42
N GLU A 52 -14.96 -22.96 8.40
CA GLU A 52 -14.71 -22.50 9.77
C GLU A 52 -13.52 -21.55 9.83
N ALA A 53 -12.44 -21.88 9.12
CA ALA A 53 -11.27 -21.01 8.98
C ALA A 53 -11.66 -19.66 8.35
N PHE A 54 -12.52 -19.67 7.32
CA PHE A 54 -13.03 -18.44 6.72
C PHE A 54 -13.80 -17.56 7.72
N LYS A 55 -14.66 -18.16 8.55
CA LYS A 55 -15.40 -17.41 9.60
C LYS A 55 -14.43 -16.75 10.59
N ILE A 56 -13.43 -17.48 11.06
CA ILE A 56 -12.41 -16.98 12.01
C ILE A 56 -11.64 -15.81 11.38
N ILE A 57 -11.20 -15.95 10.13
CA ILE A 57 -10.47 -14.90 9.40
C ILE A 57 -11.31 -13.62 9.32
N ARG A 58 -12.59 -13.73 8.92
CA ARG A 58 -13.49 -12.58 8.80
C ARG A 58 -13.81 -11.92 10.13
N GLU A 59 -13.99 -12.72 11.18
CA GLU A 59 -14.24 -12.22 12.52
C GLU A 59 -13.03 -11.44 13.06
N ARG A 60 -11.82 -11.99 12.91
CA ARG A 60 -10.57 -11.30 13.29
C ARG A 60 -10.39 -10.00 12.54
N PHE A 61 -10.60 -10.03 11.22
CA PHE A 61 -10.52 -8.83 10.39
C PHE A 61 -11.50 -7.75 10.85
N ALA A 62 -12.75 -8.11 11.17
CA ALA A 62 -13.72 -7.15 11.69
C ALA A 62 -13.29 -6.55 13.04
N LYS A 63 -12.74 -7.38 13.94
CA LYS A 63 -12.23 -6.93 15.24
C LYS A 63 -11.06 -5.95 15.07
N GLU A 64 -10.07 -6.26 14.24
CA GLU A 64 -8.93 -5.37 13.96
C GLU A 64 -9.36 -4.00 13.40
N ASN A 65 -10.34 -3.98 12.51
CA ASN A 65 -10.95 -2.74 11.99
C ASN A 65 -11.71 -1.93 13.05
N ASN A 66 -12.13 -2.56 14.16
CA ASN A 66 -12.78 -1.88 15.28
C ASN A 66 -11.76 -1.35 16.30
N PHE A 67 -10.62 -2.04 16.50
CA PHE A 67 -9.57 -1.59 17.40
C PHE A 67 -8.91 -0.30 16.92
N SER A 68 -8.60 -0.20 15.63
CA SER A 68 -8.02 0.99 14.98
C SER A 68 -8.91 2.25 14.97
N LYS A 69 -10.16 2.13 15.43
CA LYS A 69 -11.06 3.27 15.63
C LYS A 69 -11.07 3.77 17.07
N LYS A 70 -10.55 2.99 18.03
CA LYS A 70 -10.69 3.25 19.47
C LYS A 70 -9.47 3.94 20.09
N ASP A 71 -8.36 3.94 19.38
CA ASP A 71 -7.11 4.65 19.67
C ASP A 71 -7.01 6.02 18.97
N ASN A 72 -8.04 6.43 18.21
CA ASN A 72 -8.27 7.84 17.86
C ASN A 72 -8.98 8.60 19.00
N SER A 73 -8.59 8.37 20.25
CA SER A 73 -8.79 9.38 21.29
C SER A 73 -7.87 10.56 20.98
N MET A 74 -8.31 11.40 20.05
CA MET A 74 -7.91 12.81 19.91
C MET A 74 -8.32 13.57 21.18
N GLY A 75 -7.78 13.17 22.32
CA GLY A 75 -8.12 13.67 23.65
C GLY A 75 -6.96 14.33 24.37
N PHE A 76 -5.74 14.30 23.81
CA PHE A 76 -4.55 14.88 24.44
C PHE A 76 -3.97 16.09 23.69
N LEU A 77 -4.13 16.16 22.37
CA LEU A 77 -3.65 17.31 21.56
C LEU A 77 -4.73 18.37 21.30
N SER A 78 -6.00 17.99 21.41
CA SER A 78 -7.13 18.89 21.21
C SER A 78 -7.18 19.95 22.32
N ASP A 79 -6.94 19.55 23.58
CA ASP A 79 -6.97 20.44 24.75
C ASP A 79 -5.91 21.56 24.73
N ALA A 80 -4.75 21.28 24.12
CA ALA A 80 -3.69 22.28 23.95
C ALA A 80 -3.99 23.36 22.89
N THR A 81 -5.03 23.18 22.06
CA THR A 81 -5.40 24.13 21.00
C THR A 81 -6.63 24.98 21.31
N TYR A 82 -7.38 24.67 22.37
CA TYR A 82 -8.61 25.41 22.71
C TYR A 82 -8.38 26.70 23.47
N GLU A 83 -7.16 26.95 23.95
CA GLU A 83 -6.82 28.24 24.53
C GLU A 83 -6.43 29.23 23.42
N GLN A 84 -7.35 30.16 23.18
CA GLN A 84 -7.04 31.57 22.92
C GLN A 84 -6.60 31.95 21.49
N GLY A 85 -7.54 32.05 20.53
CA GLY A 85 -7.23 32.80 19.30
C GLY A 85 -8.34 33.09 18.30
N PHE A 86 -9.22 32.13 17.99
CA PHE A 86 -10.03 32.21 16.76
C PHE A 86 -11.56 32.38 16.93
N THR A 87 -12.08 32.32 18.15
CA THR A 87 -13.54 32.45 18.40
C THR A 87 -14.01 33.90 18.51
N ARG A 88 -13.09 34.87 18.58
CA ARG A 88 -13.44 36.29 18.49
C ARG A 88 -13.76 36.63 17.04
N LYS A 89 -15.04 36.64 16.69
CA LYS A 89 -15.55 37.20 15.44
C LYS A 89 -15.11 38.66 15.33
N ARG A 90 -13.97 38.94 14.69
CA ARG A 90 -13.63 40.30 14.27
C ARG A 90 -14.57 40.68 13.14
N THR A 91 -15.39 41.69 13.35
CA THR A 91 -16.21 42.30 12.31
C THR A 91 -15.29 42.80 11.20
N ARG A 92 -15.58 42.39 9.95
CA ARG A 92 -14.82 42.81 8.77
C ARG A 92 -14.96 44.33 8.64
N SER A 93 -13.84 45.05 8.53
CA SER A 93 -13.90 46.49 8.27
C SER A 93 -14.63 46.75 6.96
N VAL A 94 -15.53 47.75 6.97
CA VAL A 94 -16.25 48.19 5.77
C VAL A 94 -15.24 48.87 4.86
N ILE A 95 -15.06 48.32 3.66
CA ILE A 95 -14.20 48.92 2.63
C ILE A 95 -14.95 50.15 2.10
N PRO A 96 -14.42 51.38 2.24
CA PRO A 96 -15.06 52.56 1.68
C PRO A 96 -15.11 52.42 0.16
N HIS A 97 -16.30 52.65 -0.39
CA HIS A 97 -16.58 52.46 -1.80
C HIS A 97 -16.10 53.69 -2.58
N ASP A 98 -14.79 53.80 -2.80
CA ASP A 98 -14.29 54.76 -3.77
C ASP A 98 -14.27 54.13 -5.17
N ARG A 99 -15.05 54.74 -6.07
CA ARG A 99 -15.26 54.27 -7.44
C ARG A 99 -14.07 54.69 -8.29
N GLN A 100 -13.01 53.90 -8.28
CA GLN A 100 -12.04 53.82 -9.38
C GLN A 100 -11.02 52.70 -9.13
N THR A 101 -11.39 51.46 -9.45
CA THR A 101 -10.38 50.44 -9.73
C THR A 101 -10.65 49.91 -11.13
N SER A 102 -9.87 50.42 -12.07
CA SER A 102 -9.88 50.04 -13.47
C SER A 102 -9.57 48.55 -13.62
N TYR A 103 -10.29 47.96 -14.56
CA TYR A 103 -10.34 46.58 -15.02
C TYR A 103 -8.97 45.90 -15.25
N VAL A 104 -8.18 45.58 -14.22
CA VAL A 104 -7.01 44.71 -14.37
C VAL A 104 -6.81 43.84 -13.12
N ARG A 105 -7.61 42.78 -13.01
CA ARG A 105 -7.26 41.58 -12.24
C ARG A 105 -7.54 40.31 -13.06
N GLN A 106 -7.08 40.31 -14.30
CA GLN A 106 -6.50 39.12 -14.93
C GLN A 106 -5.01 39.28 -14.65
N PHE A 107 -4.31 38.45 -13.90
CA PHE A 107 -4.28 37.00 -13.93
C PHE A 107 -3.89 36.51 -12.54
N SER A 108 -4.66 35.58 -11.97
CA SER A 108 -4.17 34.76 -10.87
C SER A 108 -2.93 34.00 -11.34
N ASN A 109 -1.80 34.25 -10.68
CA ASN A 109 -0.52 33.62 -10.98
C ASN A 109 -0.58 32.11 -10.73
N TYR A 110 -1.04 31.34 -11.71
CA TYR A 110 -0.76 29.92 -11.79
C TYR A 110 0.75 29.78 -11.98
N ARG A 111 1.42 29.12 -11.02
CA ARG A 111 2.85 28.81 -11.13
C ARG A 111 3.04 27.90 -12.35
N LYS A 112 3.59 28.45 -13.43
CA LYS A 112 4.05 27.66 -14.59
C LYS A 112 5.27 26.88 -14.12
N ILE A 113 5.18 25.55 -14.10
CA ILE A 113 6.35 24.68 -13.86
C ILE A 113 7.11 24.61 -15.20
N PRO A 114 8.41 24.91 -15.24
CA PRO A 114 9.20 24.80 -16.47
C PRO A 114 9.33 23.32 -16.88
N ALA A 115 9.19 23.05 -18.18
CA ALA A 115 9.35 21.71 -18.75
C ALA A 115 10.83 21.30 -18.77
N PRO A 116 11.18 20.04 -18.45
CA PRO A 116 12.55 19.56 -18.59
C PRO A 116 12.90 19.37 -20.08
N GLU A 117 14.03 19.92 -20.49
CA GLU A 117 14.63 19.73 -21.81
C GLU A 117 15.22 18.32 -21.88
N ILE A 118 14.80 17.55 -22.89
CA ILE A 118 15.33 16.21 -23.19
C ILE A 118 16.37 16.44 -24.28
N GLU A 119 17.65 16.26 -23.94
CA GLU A 119 18.76 16.27 -24.90
C GLU A 119 18.84 14.89 -25.57
N ASP A 120 18.37 14.79 -26.80
CA ASP A 120 18.60 13.62 -27.65
C ASP A 120 20.03 13.73 -28.23
N SER A 121 20.90 12.78 -27.88
CA SER A 121 22.27 12.68 -28.38
C SER A 121 22.30 11.80 -29.65
N ASP A 122 22.82 12.33 -30.76
CA ASP A 122 23.15 11.61 -32.01
C ASP A 122 24.53 10.92 -31.94
#